data_AF-A0A6A5U1T1-F1
#
_entry.id   AF-A0A6A5U1T1-F1
#
_cell.length_a   1.000
_cell.length_b   1.000
_cell.length_c   1.000
_cell.angle_alpha   90.00
_cell.angle_beta   90.00
_cell.angle_gamma   90.00
#
_symmetry.space_group_name_H-M   'P 1'
#
loop_
_entity.id
_entity.type
_entity.pdbx_description
1 polymer ?
#
loop_
_entity_poly.entity_id
_entity_poly.type
_entity_poly.pdbx_seq_one_letter_code
_entity_poly.pdbx_strand_id
1 'polypeptide(L)'
;MSSSLATSSFVEFLSDDDDGTVTEAGPSVGFAERQANAFGKLSQMFQCAACCSRFPVARMVTAKCSHRYCVDCMISLFMRSTKDESLFPPKCCRQPIALSMISPYMSADDLATFEAKTEELTTTYRVYCSNHSCNAFIPPRQITNGTHRAVCSDCAHSTCSICKNTFHKDSDCPEDPGIQQTLELAHEQGWQTCPRCKSLVELRTGCYHMTCRCKAQFCYLCARKWKTCSCNTADEHRLEERAEEIVDRNAEDNLGLVERQHRVRRVHEELRENHECEHPGRFQRVFHPGRRGFTCEMCDDRHWKYILQCRHCYINVCEECRRNRV
;
A
#
# COMPACT_ATOMS: atom_id res chain seq x y z
N MET A 1 2.72 -23.15 34.92
CA MET A 1 4.16 -23.16 35.27
C MET A 1 4.89 -22.33 34.25
N SER A 2 5.80 -21.51 34.72
CA SER A 2 6.23 -20.23 34.15
C SER A 2 6.70 -20.27 32.70
N SER A 3 6.21 -19.28 31.95
CA SER A 3 6.52 -18.97 30.56
C SER A 3 8.00 -18.60 30.38
N SER A 4 8.67 -19.26 29.45
CA SER A 4 10.00 -18.88 28.96
C SER A 4 9.82 -17.89 27.82
N LEU A 5 10.13 -16.61 28.06
CA LEU A 5 10.17 -15.59 27.02
C LEU A 5 11.49 -15.74 26.26
N ALA A 6 11.39 -16.03 24.97
CA ALA A 6 12.52 -16.17 24.06
C ALA A 6 13.27 -14.83 23.92
N THR A 7 14.46 -14.77 24.50
CA THR A 7 15.40 -13.63 24.50
C THR A 7 16.26 -13.54 23.24
N SER A 8 15.78 -14.00 22.08
CA SER A 8 16.65 -14.19 20.92
C SER A 8 16.75 -13.02 19.93
N SER A 9 16.12 -11.87 20.19
CA SER A 9 16.21 -10.68 19.30
C SER A 9 16.74 -9.42 20.00
N PHE A 10 17.18 -9.50 21.25
CA PHE A 10 17.55 -8.32 22.04
C PHE A 10 18.99 -7.83 21.77
N VAL A 11 19.78 -8.57 20.98
CA VAL A 11 21.24 -8.34 20.86
C VAL A 11 21.63 -7.50 19.63
N GLU A 12 20.72 -7.19 18.70
CA GLU A 12 21.05 -6.40 17.50
C GLU A 12 21.05 -4.87 17.71
N PHE A 13 20.74 -4.36 18.91
CA PHE A 13 20.83 -2.93 19.21
C PHE A 13 22.19 -2.50 19.81
N LEU A 14 23.13 -3.45 19.95
CA LEU A 14 24.48 -3.18 20.47
C LEU A 14 25.59 -3.31 19.40
N SER A 15 25.26 -3.64 18.15
CA SER A 15 26.24 -3.66 17.06
C SER A 15 26.33 -2.28 16.41
N ASP A 16 27.28 -1.49 16.92
CA ASP A 16 28.17 -0.56 16.23
C ASP A 16 27.64 0.15 14.97
N ASP A 17 27.43 1.47 15.12
CA ASP A 17 27.61 2.43 14.02
C ASP A 17 29.10 2.41 13.62
N ASP A 18 29.44 1.66 12.57
CA ASP A 18 30.74 1.70 11.87
C ASP A 18 30.83 3.02 11.08
N ASP A 19 31.24 4.09 11.76
CA ASP A 19 31.89 5.25 11.12
C ASP A 19 33.40 5.05 11.26
N GLY A 20 34.08 4.91 10.13
CA GLY A 20 35.48 4.49 10.00
C GLY A 20 36.49 5.49 10.57
N THR A 21 36.48 5.67 11.90
CA THR A 21 37.45 6.45 12.65
C THR A 21 37.91 5.66 13.88
N VAL A 22 39.22 5.35 13.88
CA VAL A 22 40.11 4.96 14.98
C VAL A 22 39.45 4.24 16.18
N THR A 23 39.78 2.95 16.35
CA THR A 23 39.44 2.15 17.54
C THR A 23 40.19 2.63 18.79
N GLU A 24 39.74 3.74 19.37
CA GLU A 24 40.12 4.08 20.74
C GLU A 24 39.35 3.19 21.71
N ALA A 25 40.07 2.32 22.43
CA ALA A 25 39.50 1.57 23.54
C ALA A 25 39.02 2.55 24.62
N GLY A 26 37.71 2.79 24.68
CA GLY A 26 37.10 3.64 25.69
C GLY A 26 37.41 3.17 27.12
N PRO A 27 37.32 4.08 28.12
CA PRO A 27 37.68 3.76 29.50
C PRO A 27 36.87 2.60 30.08
N SER A 28 37.52 1.77 30.90
CA SER A 28 36.93 0.58 31.51
C SER A 28 35.88 0.99 32.55
N VAL A 29 34.62 1.11 32.14
CA VAL A 29 33.50 1.42 33.03
C VAL A 29 33.15 0.24 33.95
N GLY A 30 32.84 0.53 35.22
CA GLY A 30 32.44 -0.47 36.21
C GLY A 30 31.14 -1.18 35.83
N PHE A 31 30.88 -2.37 36.39
CA PHE A 31 29.64 -3.14 36.12
C PHE A 31 28.37 -2.33 36.47
N ALA A 32 28.37 -1.64 37.61
CA ALA A 32 27.26 -0.80 38.05
C ALA A 32 26.99 0.38 37.09
N GLU A 33 28.04 0.98 36.55
CA GLU A 33 27.93 2.09 35.60
C GLU A 33 27.44 1.63 34.23
N ARG A 34 27.90 0.46 33.76
CA ARG A 34 27.34 -0.21 32.57
C ARG A 34 25.86 -0.51 32.74
N GLN A 35 25.47 -1.01 33.92
CA GLN A 35 24.08 -1.33 34.22
C GLN A 35 23.22 -0.05 34.26
N ALA A 36 23.68 1.01 34.91
CA ALA A 36 23.00 2.30 34.95
C ALA A 36 22.84 2.91 33.54
N ASN A 37 23.87 2.86 32.71
CA ASN A 37 23.81 3.32 31.32
C ASN A 37 22.85 2.49 30.46
N ALA A 38 22.82 1.16 30.66
CA ALA A 38 21.86 0.29 29.99
C ALA A 38 20.41 0.59 30.40
N PHE A 39 20.15 0.78 31.70
CA PHE A 39 18.84 1.21 32.20
C PHE A 39 18.44 2.59 31.67
N GLY A 40 19.38 3.54 31.64
CA GLY A 40 19.19 4.85 31.04
C GLY A 40 18.77 4.74 29.57
N LYS A 41 19.48 3.95 28.76
CA LYS A 41 19.13 3.70 27.35
C LYS A 41 17.75 3.05 27.19
N LEU A 42 17.40 2.06 28.03
CA LEU A 42 16.11 1.36 27.97
C LEU A 42 14.93 2.24 28.43
N SER A 43 15.19 3.22 29.30
CA SER A 43 14.19 4.17 29.78
C SER A 43 13.89 5.32 28.79
N GLN A 44 14.68 5.46 27.71
CA GLN A 44 14.44 6.49 26.71
C GLN A 44 13.07 6.29 26.05
N MET A 45 12.31 7.39 25.95
CA MET A 45 10.98 7.38 25.35
C MET A 45 11.00 8.04 23.97
N PHE A 46 10.48 7.33 22.97
CA PHE A 46 10.32 7.83 21.61
C PHE A 46 8.85 8.00 21.23
N GLN A 47 8.56 8.96 20.36
CA GLN A 47 7.21 9.17 19.83
C GLN A 47 6.91 8.20 18.69
N CYS A 48 5.75 7.55 18.73
CA CYS A 48 5.25 6.72 17.64
C CYS A 48 4.72 7.57 16.48
N ALA A 49 5.10 7.23 15.25
CA ALA A 49 4.65 7.91 14.05
C ALA A 49 3.14 7.76 13.79
N ALA A 50 2.52 6.66 14.22
CA ALA A 50 1.11 6.37 13.96
C ALA A 50 0.17 7.02 15.00
N CYS A 51 0.35 6.70 16.29
CA CYS A 51 -0.54 7.18 17.36
C CYS A 51 -0.03 8.45 18.08
N CYS A 52 1.14 8.97 17.71
CA CYS A 52 1.77 10.16 18.30
C CYS A 52 2.05 10.09 19.82
N SER A 53 1.85 8.92 20.45
CA SER A 53 2.13 8.67 21.86
C SER A 53 3.59 8.26 22.09
N ARG A 54 4.10 8.44 23.31
CA ARG A 54 5.49 8.13 23.66
C ARG A 54 5.61 6.77 24.33
N PHE A 55 6.58 5.95 23.91
CA PHE A 55 6.84 4.63 24.47
C PHE A 55 8.33 4.40 24.71
N PRO A 56 8.71 3.54 25.67
CA PRO A 56 10.09 3.10 25.87
C PRO A 56 10.66 2.41 24.62
N VAL A 57 11.98 2.45 24.45
CA VAL A 57 12.69 1.83 23.30
C VAL A 57 12.29 0.38 23.08
N ALA A 58 12.15 -0.40 24.16
CA ALA A 58 11.78 -1.82 24.11
C ALA A 58 10.38 -2.10 23.54
N ARG A 59 9.51 -1.08 23.42
CA ARG A 59 8.17 -1.17 22.85
C ARG A 59 8.07 -0.47 21.48
N MET A 60 9.22 -0.19 20.86
CA MET A 60 9.30 0.53 19.59
C MET A 60 10.00 -0.32 18.53
N VAL A 61 9.50 -0.24 17.31
CA VAL A 61 10.09 -0.83 16.11
C VAL A 61 10.46 0.30 15.16
N THR A 62 11.72 0.32 14.70
CA THR A 62 12.23 1.35 13.79
C THR A 62 12.25 0.79 12.37
N ALA A 63 11.48 1.40 11.47
CA ALA A 63 11.52 1.04 10.05
C ALA A 63 12.82 1.51 9.39
N LYS A 64 13.18 0.93 8.24
CA LYS A 64 14.38 1.30 7.47
C LYS A 64 14.47 2.79 7.12
N CYS A 65 13.33 3.47 7.01
CA CYS A 65 13.24 4.90 6.75
C CYS A 65 13.36 5.77 8.02
N SER A 66 13.82 5.22 9.15
CA SER A 66 13.98 5.83 10.48
C SER A 66 12.69 6.20 11.24
N HIS A 67 11.51 6.02 10.62
CA HIS A 67 10.25 6.18 11.35
C HIS A 67 10.07 5.09 12.42
N ARG A 68 9.66 5.52 13.62
CA ARG A 68 9.46 4.63 14.76
C ARG A 68 7.97 4.38 15.01
N TYR A 69 7.60 3.12 15.19
CA TYR A 69 6.25 2.67 15.50
C TYR A 69 6.25 2.01 16.88
N CYS A 70 5.23 2.22 17.71
CA CYS A 70 5.04 1.31 18.83
C CYS A 70 4.63 -0.06 18.31
N VAL A 71 4.92 -1.11 19.08
CA VAL A 71 4.60 -2.50 18.73
C VAL A 71 3.12 -2.63 18.32
N ASP A 72 2.20 -2.07 19.09
CA ASP A 72 0.76 -2.22 18.83
C ASP A 72 0.34 -1.57 17.50
N CYS A 73 0.89 -0.39 17.17
CA CYS A 73 0.62 0.26 15.88
C CYS A 73 1.26 -0.48 14.71
N MET A 74 2.41 -1.10 14.91
CA MET A 74 3.06 -1.92 13.88
C MET A 74 2.24 -3.19 13.61
N ILE A 75 1.77 -3.90 14.65
CA ILE A 75 0.86 -5.05 14.51
C ILE A 75 -0.42 -4.61 13.79
N SER A 76 -1.01 -3.49 14.21
CA SER A 76 -2.21 -2.94 13.57
C SER A 76 -2.01 -2.66 12.08
N LEU A 77 -0.84 -2.15 11.67
CA LEU A 77 -0.51 -1.93 10.26
C LEU A 77 -0.49 -3.25 9.47
N PHE A 78 0.15 -4.29 10.01
CA PHE A 78 0.18 -5.62 9.40
C PHE A 78 -1.23 -6.20 9.28
N MET A 79 -2.01 -6.18 10.36
CA MET A 79 -3.37 -6.70 10.35
C MET A 79 -4.31 -5.92 9.42
N ARG A 80 -4.14 -4.60 9.31
CA ARG A 80 -4.91 -3.80 8.33
C ARG A 80 -4.55 -4.13 6.90
N SER A 81 -3.29 -4.45 6.61
CA SER A 81 -2.89 -4.88 5.26
C SER A 81 -3.49 -6.23 4.83
N THR A 82 -3.94 -7.06 5.78
CA THR A 82 -4.68 -8.30 5.46
C THR A 82 -6.12 -8.05 5.00
N LYS A 83 -6.68 -6.89 5.37
CA LYS A 83 -8.06 -6.49 5.05
C LYS A 83 -8.11 -5.54 3.86
N ASP A 84 -7.11 -4.66 3.75
CA ASP A 84 -7.00 -3.67 2.68
C ASP A 84 -5.78 -3.98 1.80
N GLU A 85 -6.04 -4.52 0.62
CA GLU A 85 -5.02 -4.89 -0.36
C GLU A 85 -4.12 -3.71 -0.78
N SER A 86 -4.60 -2.48 -0.68
CA SER A 86 -3.82 -1.29 -1.05
C SER A 86 -2.69 -0.98 -0.06
N LEU A 87 -2.81 -1.48 1.18
CA LEU A 87 -1.76 -1.42 2.20
C LEU A 87 -0.81 -2.62 2.12
N PHE A 88 -1.06 -3.57 1.22
CA PHE A 88 -0.25 -4.76 1.05
C PHE A 88 0.78 -4.62 -0.10
N PRO A 89 2.05 -5.00 0.11
CA PRO A 89 2.66 -5.39 1.39
C PRO A 89 2.82 -4.20 2.35
N PRO A 90 2.85 -4.42 3.68
CA PRO A 90 3.13 -3.37 4.65
C PRO A 90 4.40 -2.60 4.29
N LYS A 91 4.30 -1.28 4.22
CA LYS A 91 5.41 -0.40 3.87
C LYS A 91 5.37 0.90 4.66
N CYS A 92 6.53 1.54 4.81
CA CYS A 92 6.66 2.90 5.33
C CYS A 92 7.59 3.70 4.41
N CYS A 93 7.11 4.82 3.86
CA CYS A 93 7.86 5.67 2.93
C CYS A 93 8.43 4.87 1.76
N ARG A 94 7.56 4.08 1.10
CA ARG A 94 7.88 3.12 0.02
C ARG A 94 8.76 1.94 0.37
N GLN A 95 9.34 1.90 1.56
CA GLN A 95 10.18 0.78 1.95
C GLN A 95 9.30 -0.32 2.58
N PRO A 96 9.34 -1.56 2.06
CA PRO A 96 8.59 -2.66 2.65
C PRO A 96 9.11 -2.92 4.07
N ILE A 97 8.19 -3.22 4.98
CA ILE A 97 8.48 -3.61 6.34
C ILE A 97 8.47 -5.14 6.38
N ALA A 98 9.59 -5.73 6.80
CA ALA A 98 9.70 -7.19 6.89
C ALA A 98 8.90 -7.73 8.08
N LEU A 99 8.21 -8.86 7.89
CA LEU A 99 7.45 -9.53 8.95
C LEU A 99 8.33 -9.89 10.16
N SER A 100 9.59 -10.25 9.93
CA SER A 100 10.56 -10.56 10.99
C SER A 100 10.75 -9.43 12.01
N MET A 101 10.49 -8.18 11.64
CA MET A 101 10.61 -7.03 12.54
C MET A 101 9.52 -6.99 13.62
N ILE A 102 8.38 -7.68 13.38
CA ILE A 102 7.22 -7.62 14.27
C ILE A 102 6.71 -9.00 14.70
N SER A 103 7.05 -10.07 13.98
CA SER A 103 6.60 -11.43 14.29
C SER A 103 6.88 -11.89 15.73
N PRO A 104 7.98 -11.52 16.43
CA PRO A 104 8.18 -11.92 17.82
C PRO A 104 7.16 -11.31 18.81
N TYR A 105 6.47 -10.25 18.39
CA TYR A 105 5.46 -9.55 19.19
C TYR A 105 4.03 -9.89 18.80
N MET A 106 3.84 -10.60 17.67
CA MET A 106 2.53 -11.03 17.21
C MET A 106 2.08 -12.29 17.96
N SER A 107 0.77 -12.45 18.15
CA SER A 107 0.22 -13.72 18.59
C SER A 107 0.39 -14.79 17.50
N ALA A 108 0.35 -16.06 17.87
CA ALA A 108 0.40 -17.16 16.90
C ALA A 108 -0.76 -17.06 15.89
N ASP A 109 -1.94 -16.64 16.36
CA ASP A 109 -3.14 -16.47 15.52
C ASP A 109 -2.99 -15.31 14.53
N ASP A 110 -2.45 -14.16 14.96
CA ASP A 110 -2.20 -13.02 14.08
C ASP A 110 -1.16 -13.37 13.01
N LEU A 111 -0.11 -14.09 13.39
CA LEU A 111 0.94 -14.52 12.46
C LEU A 111 0.38 -15.48 11.40
N ALA A 112 -0.36 -16.51 11.84
CA ALA A 112 -1.01 -17.46 10.93
C ALA A 112 -2.01 -16.75 9.99
N THR A 113 -2.77 -15.79 10.51
CA THR A 113 -3.71 -14.98 9.72
C THR A 113 -2.97 -14.17 8.65
N PHE A 114 -1.87 -13.51 9.03
CA PHE A 114 -1.07 -12.70 8.10
C PHE A 114 -0.38 -13.55 7.03
N GLU A 115 0.14 -14.72 7.39
CA GLU A 115 0.78 -15.65 6.44
C GLU A 115 -0.23 -16.22 5.44
N ALA A 116 -1.39 -16.68 5.92
CA ALA A 116 -2.47 -17.16 5.05
C ALA A 116 -2.93 -16.07 4.07
N LYS A 117 -3.10 -14.84 4.56
CA LYS A 117 -3.46 -13.69 3.71
C LYS A 117 -2.33 -13.26 2.79
N THR A 118 -1.08 -13.42 3.18
CA THR A 118 0.08 -13.17 2.31
C THR A 118 0.08 -14.14 1.12
N GLU A 119 -0.19 -15.43 1.36
CA GLU A 119 -0.33 -16.40 0.26
C GLU A 119 -1.47 -16.04 -0.69
N GLU A 120 -2.65 -15.71 -0.15
CA GLU A 120 -3.79 -15.24 -0.95
C GLU A 120 -3.41 -14.02 -1.78
N LEU A 121 -2.89 -12.96 -1.16
CA LEU A 121 -2.63 -11.67 -1.80
C LEU A 121 -1.45 -11.72 -2.79
N THR A 122 -0.52 -12.65 -2.65
CA THR A 122 0.58 -12.84 -3.61
C THR A 122 0.21 -13.77 -4.78
N THR A 123 -0.86 -14.55 -4.64
CA THR A 123 -1.38 -15.42 -5.71
C THR A 123 -2.00 -14.57 -6.83
N THR A 124 -1.55 -14.78 -8.08
CA THR A 124 -1.99 -13.99 -9.24
C THR A 124 -3.40 -14.35 -9.71
N TYR A 125 -3.73 -15.64 -9.77
CA TYR A 125 -5.05 -16.14 -10.15
C TYR A 125 -5.71 -16.80 -8.94
N ARG A 126 -6.35 -15.98 -8.10
CA ARG A 126 -6.99 -16.45 -6.88
C ARG A 126 -8.26 -17.21 -7.21
N VAL A 127 -8.41 -18.36 -6.57
CA VAL A 127 -9.62 -19.17 -6.61
C VAL A 127 -10.20 -19.17 -5.19
N TYR A 128 -11.48 -18.87 -5.10
CA TYR A 128 -12.24 -18.95 -3.86
C TYR A 128 -13.26 -20.07 -3.99
N CYS A 129 -13.63 -20.66 -2.86
CA CYS A 129 -14.68 -21.66 -2.84
C CYS A 129 -15.98 -21.09 -3.41
N SER A 130 -16.55 -21.76 -4.42
CA SER A 130 -17.84 -21.41 -5.05
C SER A 130 -19.03 -21.55 -4.11
N ASN A 131 -18.86 -22.20 -2.95
CA ASN A 131 -19.86 -22.17 -1.90
C ASN A 131 -19.84 -20.79 -1.21
N HIS A 132 -20.85 -19.96 -1.50
CA HIS A 132 -20.99 -18.59 -0.96
C HIS A 132 -21.02 -18.50 0.57
N SER A 133 -21.39 -19.57 1.28
CA SER A 133 -21.32 -19.60 2.75
C SER A 133 -19.89 -19.79 3.28
N CYS A 134 -18.99 -20.35 2.45
CA CYS A 134 -17.60 -20.59 2.78
C CYS A 134 -16.70 -19.46 2.26
N ASN A 135 -16.70 -19.22 0.93
CA ASN A 135 -15.83 -18.24 0.25
C ASN A 135 -14.32 -18.30 0.61
N ALA A 136 -13.86 -19.40 1.21
CA ALA A 136 -12.47 -19.55 1.58
C ALA A 136 -11.55 -19.53 0.36
N PHE A 137 -10.38 -18.91 0.50
CA PHE A 137 -9.34 -18.95 -0.52
C PHE A 137 -8.82 -20.39 -0.67
N ILE A 138 -8.67 -20.85 -1.91
CA ILE A 138 -8.12 -22.17 -2.24
C ILE A 138 -6.70 -21.97 -2.80
N PRO A 139 -5.66 -22.36 -2.04
CA PRO A 139 -4.28 -22.24 -2.49
C PRO A 139 -4.02 -23.01 -3.80
N PRO A 140 -3.10 -22.53 -4.67
CA PRO A 140 -2.78 -23.22 -5.92
C PRO A 140 -2.37 -24.68 -5.76
N ARG A 141 -1.75 -25.05 -4.62
CA ARG A 141 -1.40 -26.43 -4.27
C ARG A 141 -2.60 -27.38 -4.14
N GLN A 142 -3.81 -26.85 -4.00
CA GLN A 142 -5.07 -27.62 -3.90
C GLN A 142 -5.84 -27.66 -5.23
N ILE A 143 -5.22 -27.19 -6.31
CA ILE A 143 -5.77 -27.23 -7.66
C ILE A 143 -5.10 -28.38 -8.41
N THR A 144 -5.92 -29.32 -8.90
CA THR A 144 -5.44 -30.47 -9.66
C THR A 144 -5.11 -30.03 -11.09
N ASN A 145 -3.84 -30.14 -11.48
CA ASN A 145 -3.38 -29.84 -12.83
C ASN A 145 -4.12 -30.69 -13.88
N GLY A 146 -4.45 -30.08 -15.02
CA GLY A 146 -5.17 -30.72 -16.13
C GLY A 146 -6.69 -30.75 -15.97
N THR A 147 -7.22 -31.03 -14.76
CA THR A 147 -8.69 -31.03 -14.54
C THR A 147 -9.23 -29.69 -14.08
N HIS A 148 -8.38 -28.75 -13.62
CA HIS A 148 -8.81 -27.47 -13.07
C HIS A 148 -9.74 -27.59 -11.85
N ARG A 149 -9.70 -28.74 -11.15
CA ARG A 149 -10.45 -28.98 -9.93
C ARG A 149 -9.74 -28.40 -8.73
N ALA A 150 -10.35 -27.42 -8.08
CA ALA A 150 -9.92 -26.86 -6.81
C ALA A 150 -10.79 -27.43 -5.68
N VAL A 151 -10.19 -28.06 -4.66
CA VAL A 151 -10.94 -28.63 -3.53
C VAL A 151 -10.72 -27.78 -2.29
N CYS A 152 -11.81 -27.25 -1.72
CA CYS A 152 -11.76 -26.43 -0.51
C CYS A 152 -11.45 -27.29 0.73
N SER A 153 -10.47 -26.88 1.54
CA SER A 153 -10.12 -27.60 2.78
C SER A 153 -11.17 -27.46 3.89
N ASP A 154 -11.91 -26.35 3.89
CA ASP A 154 -12.82 -26.01 4.99
C ASP A 154 -14.18 -26.70 4.86
N CYS A 155 -14.64 -26.92 3.62
CA CYS A 155 -15.96 -27.51 3.36
C CYS A 155 -15.98 -28.64 2.32
N ALA A 156 -14.81 -29.08 1.84
CA ALA A 156 -14.64 -30.11 0.81
C ALA A 156 -15.33 -29.83 -0.54
N HIS A 157 -15.92 -28.65 -0.74
CA HIS A 157 -16.59 -28.28 -1.98
C HIS A 157 -15.58 -28.14 -3.13
N SER A 158 -15.95 -28.66 -4.31
CA SER A 158 -15.12 -28.60 -5.51
C SER A 158 -15.52 -27.41 -6.39
N THR A 159 -14.54 -26.57 -6.72
CA THR A 159 -14.69 -25.39 -7.57
C THR A 159 -13.84 -25.56 -8.83
N CYS A 160 -14.34 -25.09 -9.98
CA CYS A 160 -13.57 -24.99 -11.21
C CYS A 160 -12.65 -23.77 -11.15
N SER A 161 -11.34 -23.95 -11.34
CA SER A 161 -10.37 -22.85 -11.27
C SER A 161 -10.44 -21.88 -12.46
N ILE A 162 -11.15 -22.24 -13.53
CA ILE A 162 -11.31 -21.42 -14.74
C ILE A 162 -12.50 -20.47 -14.59
N CYS A 163 -13.71 -21.02 -14.48
CA CYS A 163 -14.94 -20.21 -14.38
C CYS A 163 -15.29 -19.79 -12.94
N LYS A 164 -14.59 -20.33 -11.93
CA LYS A 164 -14.82 -20.06 -10.49
C LYS A 164 -16.20 -20.50 -9.96
N ASN A 165 -16.96 -21.25 -10.76
CA ASN A 165 -18.21 -21.89 -10.37
C ASN A 165 -17.97 -23.31 -9.83
N THR A 166 -19.04 -23.98 -9.42
CA THR A 166 -19.01 -25.39 -9.03
C THR A 166 -18.31 -26.24 -10.09
N PHE A 167 -17.47 -27.17 -9.64
CA PHE A 167 -16.68 -28.00 -10.55
C PHE A 167 -17.55 -28.83 -11.50
N HIS A 168 -17.17 -28.83 -12.79
CA HIS A 168 -17.77 -29.62 -13.85
C HIS A 168 -16.68 -30.46 -14.54
N LYS A 169 -16.94 -31.76 -14.76
CA LYS A 169 -15.92 -32.73 -15.20
C LYS A 169 -15.79 -32.82 -16.72
N ASP A 170 -16.92 -32.79 -17.42
CA ASP A 170 -17.03 -33.22 -18.83
C ASP A 170 -17.74 -32.17 -19.71
N SER A 171 -17.86 -30.93 -19.23
CA SER A 171 -18.43 -29.81 -19.99
C SER A 171 -17.45 -28.64 -20.00
N ASP A 172 -17.49 -27.84 -21.07
CA ASP A 172 -16.82 -26.55 -21.09
C ASP A 172 -17.38 -25.63 -19.98
N CYS A 173 -16.59 -24.62 -19.63
CA CYS A 173 -17.05 -23.59 -18.70
C CYS A 173 -18.27 -22.87 -19.29
N PRO A 174 -19.37 -22.71 -18.53
CA PRO A 174 -20.50 -21.95 -19.01
C PRO A 174 -20.09 -20.51 -19.26
N GLU A 175 -20.62 -19.90 -20.32
CA GLU A 175 -20.54 -18.45 -20.47
C GLU A 175 -21.30 -17.79 -19.31
N ASP A 176 -20.69 -16.76 -18.72
CA ASP A 176 -21.29 -15.97 -17.66
C ASP A 176 -21.79 -14.65 -18.26
N PRO A 177 -23.12 -14.46 -18.41
CA PRO A 177 -23.69 -13.24 -18.95
C PRO A 177 -23.33 -12.00 -18.12
N GLY A 178 -23.14 -12.16 -16.80
CA GLY A 178 -22.75 -11.06 -15.92
C GLY A 178 -21.32 -10.59 -16.19
N ILE A 179 -20.41 -11.52 -16.50
CA ILE A 179 -19.04 -11.16 -16.93
C ILE A 179 -19.09 -10.43 -18.28
N GLN A 180 -19.89 -10.90 -19.24
CA GLN A 180 -20.04 -10.24 -20.55
C GLN A 180 -20.55 -8.80 -20.40
N GLN A 181 -21.63 -8.58 -19.65
CA GLN A 181 -22.16 -7.24 -19.36
C GLN A 181 -21.12 -6.34 -18.68
N THR A 182 -20.32 -6.89 -17.75
CA THR A 182 -19.27 -6.13 -17.07
C THR A 182 -18.16 -5.72 -18.05
N LEU A 183 -17.81 -6.58 -19.01
CA LEU A 183 -16.81 -6.29 -20.04
C LEU A 183 -17.34 -5.27 -21.07
N GLU A 184 -18.62 -5.33 -21.41
CA GLU A 184 -19.29 -4.34 -22.26
C GLU A 184 -19.27 -2.96 -21.59
N LEU A 185 -19.70 -2.88 -20.34
CA LEU A 185 -19.64 -1.64 -19.56
C LEU A 185 -18.20 -1.12 -19.44
N ALA A 186 -17.24 -2.01 -19.20
CA ALA A 186 -15.82 -1.64 -19.16
C ALA A 186 -15.35 -1.03 -20.49
N HIS A 187 -15.79 -1.58 -21.61
CA HIS A 187 -15.48 -1.04 -22.93
C HIS A 187 -16.12 0.34 -23.14
N GLU A 188 -17.39 0.51 -22.77
CA GLU A 188 -18.11 1.80 -22.86
C GLU A 188 -17.47 2.90 -22.01
N GLN A 189 -17.01 2.56 -20.80
CA GLN A 189 -16.34 3.48 -19.88
C GLN A 189 -14.84 3.65 -20.18
N GLY A 190 -14.31 2.92 -21.17
CA GLY A 190 -12.89 2.94 -21.51
C GLY A 190 -11.99 2.41 -20.39
N TRP A 191 -12.49 1.50 -19.54
CA TRP A 191 -11.71 0.77 -18.55
C TRP A 191 -10.77 -0.24 -19.22
N GLN A 192 -9.58 -0.42 -18.64
CA GLN A 192 -8.58 -1.36 -19.16
C GLN A 192 -8.50 -2.61 -18.29
N THR A 193 -8.09 -3.74 -18.87
CA THR A 193 -7.77 -4.96 -18.11
C THR A 193 -6.27 -5.06 -17.83
N CYS A 194 -5.91 -5.42 -16.60
CA CYS A 194 -4.51 -5.68 -16.27
C CYS A 194 -4.00 -6.89 -17.07
N PRO A 195 -2.88 -6.79 -17.81
CA PRO A 195 -2.38 -7.89 -18.64
C PRO A 195 -1.97 -9.11 -17.82
N ARG A 196 -1.58 -8.90 -16.54
CA ARG A 196 -1.07 -9.94 -15.63
C ARG A 196 -2.16 -10.66 -14.85
N CYS A 197 -3.10 -9.93 -14.25
CA CYS A 197 -4.10 -10.51 -13.34
C CYS A 197 -5.55 -10.39 -13.83
N LYS A 198 -5.76 -9.75 -15.00
CA LYS A 198 -7.07 -9.56 -15.65
C LYS A 198 -8.09 -8.73 -14.86
N SER A 199 -7.71 -8.12 -13.73
CA SER A 199 -8.55 -7.13 -13.06
C SER A 199 -8.82 -5.93 -13.95
N LEU A 200 -10.06 -5.45 -13.95
CA LEU A 200 -10.44 -4.17 -14.54
C LEU A 200 -9.84 -3.02 -13.75
N VAL A 201 -9.34 -2.03 -14.45
CA VAL A 201 -8.73 -0.82 -13.90
C VAL A 201 -9.28 0.40 -14.63
N GLU A 202 -9.50 1.45 -13.86
CA GLU A 202 -9.90 2.76 -14.35
C GLU A 202 -8.71 3.71 -14.25
N LEU A 203 -8.55 4.58 -15.25
CA LEU A 203 -7.58 5.66 -15.22
C LEU A 203 -8.18 6.90 -14.56
N ARG A 204 -7.69 7.29 -13.37
CA ARG A 204 -8.18 8.49 -12.65
C ARG A 204 -7.51 9.79 -13.08
N THR A 205 -6.27 9.73 -13.56
CA THR A 205 -5.46 10.92 -13.88
C THR A 205 -4.71 10.70 -15.19
N GLY A 206 -4.43 11.76 -15.95
CA GLY A 206 -3.99 11.67 -17.35
C GLY A 206 -2.72 10.88 -17.68
N CYS A 207 -1.95 10.33 -16.74
CA CYS A 207 -0.78 9.49 -17.05
C CYS A 207 -1.17 8.06 -17.43
N TYR A 208 -0.80 7.59 -18.63
CA TYR A 208 -1.09 6.21 -19.05
C TYR A 208 -0.24 5.14 -18.36
N HIS A 209 0.68 5.51 -17.47
CA HIS A 209 1.41 4.58 -16.61
C HIS A 209 0.47 4.02 -15.54
N MET A 210 0.02 2.79 -15.73
CA MET A 210 -0.82 2.11 -14.76
C MET A 210 0.01 1.16 -13.89
N THR A 211 -0.16 1.23 -12.57
CA THR A 211 0.34 0.22 -11.63
C THR A 211 -0.85 -0.51 -11.01
N CYS A 212 -1.10 -1.75 -11.42
CA CYS A 212 -2.18 -2.56 -10.85
C CYS A 212 -1.85 -3.01 -9.41
N ARG A 213 -2.87 -3.40 -8.65
CA ARG A 213 -2.73 -3.98 -7.30
C ARG A 213 -1.82 -5.21 -7.27
N CYS A 214 -1.78 -6.00 -8.34
CA CYS A 214 -0.84 -7.11 -8.53
C CYS A 214 0.61 -6.68 -8.85
N LYS A 215 0.90 -5.37 -8.79
CA LYS A 215 2.18 -4.70 -9.05
C LYS A 215 2.66 -4.74 -10.49
N ALA A 216 1.85 -5.23 -11.43
CA ALA A 216 2.15 -5.09 -12.85
C ALA A 216 2.08 -3.62 -13.26
N GLN A 217 3.13 -3.15 -13.94
CA GLN A 217 3.19 -1.83 -14.56
C GLN A 217 2.98 -1.96 -16.07
N PHE A 218 1.98 -1.26 -16.61
CA PHE A 218 1.61 -1.36 -18.01
C PHE A 218 1.04 -0.05 -18.55
N CYS A 219 1.01 0.06 -19.87
CA CYS A 219 0.38 1.18 -20.58
C CYS A 219 -1.14 0.98 -20.62
N TYR A 220 -1.89 1.96 -20.13
CA TYR A 220 -3.35 1.91 -20.08
C TYR A 220 -4.00 1.78 -21.46
N LEU A 221 -3.41 2.35 -22.51
CA LEU A 221 -3.96 2.30 -23.87
C LEU A 221 -3.86 0.92 -24.52
N CYS A 222 -2.73 0.22 -24.34
CA CYS A 222 -2.44 -1.01 -25.08
C CYS A 222 -2.22 -2.25 -24.21
N ALA A 223 -2.30 -2.12 -22.89
CA ALA A 223 -2.04 -3.17 -21.90
C ALA A 223 -0.65 -3.84 -22.01
N ARG A 224 0.31 -3.28 -22.76
CA ARG A 224 1.69 -3.78 -22.81
C ARG A 224 2.48 -3.31 -21.59
N LYS A 225 3.54 -4.04 -21.25
CA LYS A 225 4.48 -3.67 -20.18
C LYS A 225 4.92 -2.20 -20.36
N TRP A 226 4.98 -1.46 -19.26
CA TRP A 226 5.31 -0.04 -19.33
C TRP A 226 6.67 0.20 -20.01
N LYS A 227 6.77 1.25 -20.82
CA LYS A 227 7.95 1.60 -21.64
C LYS A 227 8.36 0.56 -22.70
N THR A 228 7.49 -0.40 -23.04
CA THR A 228 7.71 -1.33 -24.17
C THR A 228 6.82 -1.04 -25.38
N CYS A 229 6.12 0.09 -25.39
CA CYS A 229 5.24 0.53 -26.47
C CYS A 229 5.55 1.99 -26.84
N SER A 230 5.20 2.40 -28.07
CA SER A 230 5.33 3.77 -28.57
C SER A 230 4.04 4.60 -28.41
N CYS A 231 3.16 4.20 -27.49
CA CYS A 231 1.96 4.97 -27.17
C CYS A 231 2.36 6.33 -26.54
N ASN A 232 1.47 7.32 -26.67
CA ASN A 232 1.60 8.55 -25.89
C ASN A 232 1.65 8.21 -24.39
N THR A 233 2.31 9.06 -23.61
CA THR A 233 2.51 8.83 -22.18
C THR A 233 1.36 9.38 -21.33
N ALA A 234 0.58 10.32 -21.87
CA ALA A 234 -0.55 10.92 -21.19
C ALA A 234 -1.74 11.29 -22.11
N ASP A 235 -2.92 11.39 -21.49
CA ASP A 235 -4.15 11.95 -22.03
C ASP A 235 -4.20 13.45 -21.71
N GLU A 236 -3.95 14.29 -22.72
CA GLU A 236 -3.90 15.76 -22.56
C GLU A 236 -5.24 16.33 -22.05
N HIS A 237 -6.38 15.78 -22.46
CA HIS A 237 -7.69 16.27 -21.99
C HIS A 237 -7.88 16.02 -20.50
N ARG A 238 -7.52 14.81 -20.03
CA ARG A 238 -7.59 14.49 -18.59
C ARG A 238 -6.57 15.26 -17.77
N LEU A 239 -5.43 15.62 -18.34
CA LEU A 239 -4.48 16.51 -17.67
C LEU A 239 -5.05 17.92 -17.54
N GLU A 240 -5.78 18.41 -18.54
CA GLU A 240 -6.45 19.72 -18.52
C GLU A 240 -7.56 19.76 -17.47
N GLU A 241 -8.49 18.79 -17.49
CA GLU A 241 -9.54 18.63 -16.46
C GLU A 241 -8.93 18.60 -15.06
N ARG A 242 -7.84 17.83 -14.89
CA ARG A 242 -7.15 17.75 -13.60
C ARG A 242 -6.50 19.07 -13.20
N ALA A 243 -5.95 19.83 -14.15
CA ALA A 243 -5.38 21.15 -13.88
C ALA A 243 -6.46 22.14 -13.42
N GLU A 244 -7.66 22.09 -14.04
CA GLU A 244 -8.82 22.85 -13.60
C GLU A 244 -9.24 22.50 -12.17
N GLU A 245 -9.39 21.21 -11.86
CA GLU A 245 -9.70 20.74 -10.51
C GLU A 245 -8.70 21.25 -9.46
N ILE A 246 -7.40 21.20 -9.76
CA ILE A 246 -6.35 21.66 -8.85
C ILE A 246 -6.45 23.17 -8.61
N VAL A 247 -6.67 23.94 -9.68
CA VAL A 247 -6.79 25.40 -9.58
C VAL A 247 -8.04 25.77 -8.80
N ASP A 248 -9.18 25.19 -9.12
CA ASP A 248 -10.46 25.49 -8.47
C ASP A 248 -10.45 25.06 -7.00
N ARG A 249 -9.79 23.94 -6.68
CA ARG A 249 -9.59 23.48 -5.30
C ARG A 249 -8.70 24.42 -4.48
N ASN A 250 -7.68 25.00 -5.10
CA ASN A 250 -6.68 25.85 -4.42
C ASN A 250 -7.00 27.35 -4.54
N ALA A 251 -8.03 27.73 -5.29
CA ALA A 251 -8.40 29.13 -5.51
C ALA A 251 -8.99 29.75 -4.25
N GLU A 252 -8.64 31.02 -4.01
CA GLU A 252 -9.36 31.88 -3.07
C GLU A 252 -10.68 32.34 -3.71
N ASP A 253 -11.67 32.70 -2.90
CA ASP A 253 -12.96 33.21 -3.40
C ASP A 253 -12.73 34.45 -4.30
N ASN A 254 -13.29 34.42 -5.53
CA ASN A 254 -13.21 35.47 -6.57
C ASN A 254 -11.91 35.57 -7.39
N LEU A 255 -11.37 34.45 -7.88
CA LEU A 255 -10.32 34.50 -8.91
C LEU A 255 -10.87 35.03 -10.26
N GLY A 256 -10.22 36.03 -10.84
CA GLY A 256 -10.58 36.55 -12.17
C GLY A 256 -10.38 35.51 -13.28
N LEU A 257 -11.24 35.52 -14.31
CA LEU A 257 -11.23 34.51 -15.40
C LEU A 257 -9.87 34.37 -16.10
N VAL A 258 -9.22 35.51 -16.41
CA VAL A 258 -7.90 35.52 -17.08
C VAL A 258 -6.83 34.92 -16.16
N GLU A 259 -6.84 35.28 -14.88
CA GLU A 259 -5.91 34.73 -13.90
C GLU A 259 -6.12 33.21 -13.71
N ARG A 260 -7.39 32.75 -13.64
CA ARG A 260 -7.73 31.33 -13.58
C ARG A 260 -7.13 30.59 -14.77
N GLN A 261 -7.36 31.07 -15.99
CA GLN A 261 -6.83 30.42 -17.20
C GLN A 261 -5.30 30.36 -17.22
N HIS A 262 -4.61 31.43 -16.79
CA HIS A 262 -3.15 31.40 -16.67
C HIS A 262 -2.66 30.37 -15.64
N ARG A 263 -3.34 30.24 -14.50
CA ARG A 263 -3.01 29.23 -13.49
C ARG A 263 -3.27 27.81 -14.00
N VAL A 264 -4.40 27.57 -14.69
CA VAL A 264 -4.73 26.26 -15.28
C VAL A 264 -3.66 25.85 -16.28
N ARG A 265 -3.26 26.75 -17.19
CA ARG A 265 -2.20 26.47 -18.16
C ARG A 265 -0.87 26.13 -17.51
N ARG A 266 -0.49 26.83 -16.43
CA ARG A 266 0.74 26.54 -15.69
C ARG A 266 0.69 25.18 -15.02
N VAL A 267 -0.40 24.88 -14.30
CA VAL A 267 -0.58 23.57 -13.64
C VAL A 267 -0.61 22.44 -14.67
N HIS A 268 -1.25 22.65 -15.82
CA HIS A 268 -1.27 21.70 -16.91
C HIS A 268 0.14 21.32 -17.38
N GLU A 269 1.00 22.31 -17.64
CA GLU A 269 2.38 22.04 -18.06
C GLU A 269 3.18 21.31 -16.97
N GLU A 270 3.02 21.71 -15.71
CA GLU A 270 3.67 21.02 -14.59
C GLU A 270 3.19 19.56 -14.45
N LEU A 271 1.89 19.29 -14.64
CA LEU A 271 1.36 17.93 -14.65
C LEU A 271 1.89 17.14 -15.84
N ARG A 272 2.02 17.77 -17.02
CA ARG A 272 2.57 17.15 -18.22
C ARG A 272 4.02 16.75 -18.06
N GLU A 273 4.84 17.58 -17.42
CA GLU A 273 6.23 17.25 -17.10
C GLU A 273 6.34 16.20 -15.99
N ASN A 274 5.44 16.23 -15.01
CA ASN A 274 5.50 15.38 -13.80
C ASN A 274 4.44 14.27 -13.76
N HIS A 275 3.88 13.85 -14.89
CA HIS A 275 2.80 12.85 -14.96
C HIS A 275 3.22 11.46 -14.43
N GLU A 276 4.52 11.13 -14.48
CA GLU A 276 5.11 9.93 -13.86
C GLU A 276 5.57 10.18 -12.40
N CYS A 277 4.98 11.14 -11.67
CA CYS A 277 5.44 11.50 -10.33
C CYS A 277 5.38 10.30 -9.37
N GLU A 278 6.54 9.77 -9.01
CA GLU A 278 6.63 8.75 -7.96
C GLU A 278 6.45 9.34 -6.56
N HIS A 279 6.26 10.67 -6.41
CA HIS A 279 6.22 11.41 -5.14
C HIS A 279 7.49 11.34 -4.26
N PRO A 280 8.73 11.31 -4.77
CA PRO A 280 9.96 11.17 -3.97
C PRO A 280 10.22 12.34 -2.99
N GLY A 281 9.49 13.45 -3.12
CA GLY A 281 9.74 14.71 -2.44
C GLY A 281 8.82 15.06 -1.25
N ARG A 282 9.13 16.21 -0.65
CA ARG A 282 8.42 16.76 0.53
C ARG A 282 7.02 17.22 0.13
N PHE A 283 6.02 16.57 0.72
CA PHE A 283 4.67 17.07 0.72
C PHE A 283 4.60 18.38 1.51
N GLN A 284 3.88 19.36 0.98
CA GLN A 284 3.55 20.56 1.74
C GLN A 284 2.30 20.33 2.56
N ARG A 285 2.29 20.84 3.79
CA ARG A 285 1.08 20.87 4.62
C ARG A 285 0.23 22.05 4.18
N VAL A 286 -0.97 21.74 3.69
CA VAL A 286 -1.98 22.74 3.36
C VAL A 286 -2.91 22.84 4.56
N PHE A 287 -3.02 24.04 5.11
CA PHE A 287 -3.93 24.38 6.21
C PHE A 287 -5.09 25.18 5.64
N HIS A 288 -6.30 25.02 6.20
CA HIS A 288 -7.55 25.75 5.85
C HIS A 288 -8.29 25.28 4.58
N PRO A 289 -9.20 24.30 4.70
CA PRO A 289 -10.01 23.81 3.59
C PRO A 289 -11.40 24.48 3.49
N GLY A 290 -11.52 25.78 3.76
CA GLY A 290 -12.84 26.42 3.88
C GLY A 290 -13.83 25.59 4.74
N ARG A 291 -15.11 25.57 4.36
CA ARG A 291 -16.16 24.79 5.08
C ARG A 291 -16.19 23.29 4.74
N ARG A 292 -15.54 22.84 3.67
CA ARG A 292 -15.73 21.47 3.14
C ARG A 292 -14.74 20.44 3.69
N GLY A 293 -13.65 20.86 4.33
CA GLY A 293 -12.60 19.92 4.72
C GLY A 293 -11.75 19.50 3.52
N PHE A 294 -10.65 18.81 3.79
CA PHE A 294 -9.84 18.15 2.77
C PHE A 294 -10.32 16.71 2.59
N THR A 295 -10.26 16.18 1.38
CA THR A 295 -10.47 14.75 1.10
C THR A 295 -9.15 14.13 0.67
N CYS A 296 -8.78 12.99 1.25
CA CYS A 296 -7.61 12.23 0.82
C CYS A 296 -7.91 11.49 -0.47
N GLU A 297 -7.14 11.70 -1.53
CA GLU A 297 -7.36 11.07 -2.84
C GLU A 297 -6.98 9.58 -2.91
N MET A 298 -6.49 9.00 -1.80
CA MET A 298 -6.03 7.61 -1.69
C MET A 298 -6.91 6.72 -0.80
N CYS A 299 -7.68 7.32 0.12
CA CYS A 299 -8.60 6.60 0.99
C CYS A 299 -9.98 7.26 1.09
N ASP A 300 -10.20 8.39 0.41
CA ASP A 300 -11.44 9.18 0.40
C ASP A 300 -11.89 9.71 1.78
N ASP A 301 -11.07 9.54 2.82
CA ASP A 301 -11.32 10.08 4.15
C ASP A 301 -11.22 11.60 4.19
N ARG A 302 -12.06 12.20 5.04
CA ARG A 302 -12.07 13.65 5.27
C ARG A 302 -11.15 14.06 6.42
N HIS A 303 -10.42 15.15 6.20
CA HIS A 303 -9.51 15.75 7.18
C HIS A 303 -9.78 17.26 7.31
N TRP A 304 -9.72 17.76 8.54
CA TRP A 304 -10.12 19.14 8.83
C TRP A 304 -8.96 20.07 9.21
N LYS A 305 -7.87 19.51 9.74
CA LYS A 305 -6.72 20.29 10.23
C LYS A 305 -5.79 20.68 9.08
N TYR A 306 -5.34 19.68 8.34
CA TYR A 306 -4.44 19.85 7.20
C TYR A 306 -4.51 18.63 6.28
N ILE A 307 -4.00 18.78 5.07
CA ILE A 307 -3.71 17.68 4.14
C ILE A 307 -2.29 17.83 3.61
N LEU A 308 -1.70 16.74 3.13
CA LEU A 308 -0.40 16.74 2.52
C LEU A 308 -0.56 16.80 1.00
N GLN A 309 -0.09 17.87 0.39
CA GLN A 309 -0.12 18.03 -1.06
C GLN A 309 1.27 17.77 -1.66
N CYS A 310 1.34 16.92 -2.69
CA CYS A 310 2.58 16.73 -3.44
C CYS A 310 2.91 18.00 -4.24
N ARG A 311 4.16 18.45 -4.20
CA ARG A 311 4.60 19.66 -4.92
C ARG A 311 4.75 19.49 -6.43
N HIS A 312 4.74 18.25 -6.93
CA HIS A 312 4.96 17.96 -8.35
C HIS A 312 3.67 17.63 -9.09
N CYS A 313 2.78 16.84 -8.47
CA CYS A 313 1.53 16.41 -9.10
C CYS A 313 0.27 16.83 -8.35
N TYR A 314 0.41 17.64 -7.30
CA TYR A 314 -0.71 18.20 -6.53
C TYR A 314 -1.69 17.19 -5.92
N ILE A 315 -1.33 15.90 -5.82
CA ILE A 315 -2.16 14.92 -5.12
C ILE A 315 -2.26 15.28 -3.63
N ASN A 316 -3.48 15.27 -3.11
CA ASN A 316 -3.77 15.47 -1.70
C ASN A 316 -3.91 14.13 -0.98
N VAL A 317 -3.04 13.86 -0.01
CA VAL A 317 -3.04 12.63 0.77
C VAL A 317 -2.99 12.89 2.27
N CYS A 318 -3.56 12.01 3.06
CA CYS A 318 -3.43 12.05 4.51
C CYS A 318 -2.04 11.56 4.95
N GLU A 319 -1.66 11.82 6.20
CA GLU A 319 -0.36 11.43 6.74
C GLU A 319 -0.15 9.90 6.70
N GLU A 320 -1.22 9.13 6.82
CA GLU A 320 -1.19 7.68 6.75
C GLU A 320 -1.00 7.18 5.32
N CYS A 321 -1.82 7.66 4.38
CA CYS A 321 -1.68 7.31 2.97
C CYS A 321 -0.31 7.70 2.42
N ARG A 322 0.23 8.86 2.83
CA ARG A 322 1.60 9.26 2.50
C ARG A 322 2.64 8.22 2.94
N ARG A 323 2.47 7.62 4.11
CA ARG A 323 3.46 6.69 4.69
C ARG A 323 3.29 5.28 4.15
N ASN A 324 2.04 4.82 4.02
CA ASN A 324 1.74 3.41 3.82
C ASN A 324 1.29 3.09 2.39
N ARG A 325 0.91 4.09 1.57
CA ARG A 325 0.44 3.88 0.18
C ARG A 325 1.31 4.57 -0.86
N VAL A 326 1.78 5.78 -0.55
CA VAL A 326 2.65 6.61 -1.40
C VAL A 326 4.13 6.41 -1.05
#